data_AF-A0A7W0K5B3-F1
#
_entry.id   AF-A0A7W0K5B3-F1
#
_cell.length_a   1.000
_cell.length_b   1.000
_cell.length_c   1.000
_cell.angle_alpha   90.00
_cell.angle_beta   90.00
_cell.angle_gamma   90.00
#
_symmetry.space_group_name_H-M   'P 1'
#
loop_
_entity.id
_entity.type
_entity.pdbx_description
1 polymer ?
#
loop_
_entity_poly.entity_id
_entity_poly.type
_entity_poly.pdbx_seq_one_letter_code
_entity_poly.pdbx_strand_id
1 'polypeptide(L)' 'PMANWTKPQVWRYLKEHDLPHNPLYDLGYSSIGCAPCTRLRFAGEPERAGRWAGIAKWECGIHVGETARQGDAAPSAS' A
#
# COMPACT_ATOMS: atom_id res chain seq x y z
N PRO A 1 -4.07 -15.13 -2.23
CA PRO A 1 -5.03 -15.58 -3.27
C PRO A 1 -5.17 -14.69 -4.53
N MET A 2 -4.45 -13.56 -4.66
CA MET A 2 -4.50 -12.70 -5.87
C MET A 2 -3.10 -12.29 -6.37
N ALA A 3 -2.05 -13.03 -6.00
CA ALA A 3 -0.67 -12.63 -6.27
C ALA A 3 -0.34 -12.50 -7.77
N ASN A 4 -1.00 -13.28 -8.62
CA ASN A 4 -0.79 -13.27 -10.08
C ASN A 4 -1.78 -12.38 -10.83
N TRP A 5 -2.65 -11.65 -10.13
CA TRP A 5 -3.62 -10.78 -10.77
C TRP A 5 -2.98 -9.45 -11.16
N THR A 6 -3.25 -9.02 -12.39
CA THR A 6 -2.96 -7.68 -12.86
C THR A 6 -4.02 -6.69 -12.38
N LYS A 7 -3.67 -5.40 -12.34
CA LYS A 7 -4.60 -4.34 -11.98
C LYS A 7 -5.88 -4.32 -12.84
N PRO A 8 -5.83 -4.46 -14.18
CA PRO A 8 -7.04 -4.54 -15.00
C PRO A 8 -7.94 -5.72 -14.64
N GLN A 9 -7.37 -6.87 -14.25
CA GLN A 9 -8.16 -8.03 -13.83
C GLN A 9 -8.91 -7.75 -12.53
N VAL A 10 -8.28 -7.06 -11.57
CA VAL A 10 -8.96 -6.61 -10.33
C VAL A 10 -10.14 -5.69 -10.66
N TRP A 11 -9.94 -4.66 -11.49
CA TRP A 11 -11.01 -3.72 -11.87
C TRP A 11 -12.15 -4.38 -12.63
N ARG A 12 -11.83 -5.30 -13.54
CA ARG A 12 -12.82 -6.09 -14.25
C ARG A 12 -13.68 -6.89 -13.27
N TYR A 13 -13.04 -7.57 -12.31
CA TYR A 13 -13.74 -8.36 -11.30
C TYR A 13 -14.66 -7.50 -10.43
N LEU A 14 -14.20 -6.33 -9.98
CA LEU A 14 -15.03 -5.38 -9.22
C LEU A 14 -16.30 -5.02 -10.00
N LYS A 15 -16.17 -4.71 -11.29
CA LYS A 15 -17.29 -4.33 -12.15
C LYS A 15 -18.24 -5.50 -12.45
N GLU A 16 -17.71 -6.68 -12.76
CA GLU A 16 -18.52 -7.88 -13.08
C GLU A 16 -19.38 -8.33 -11.90
N HIS A 17 -18.93 -8.05 -10.67
CA HIS A 17 -19.59 -8.45 -9.43
C HIS A 17 -20.26 -7.30 -8.67
N ASP A 18 -20.34 -6.11 -9.27
CA ASP A 18 -20.93 -4.91 -8.66
C ASP A 18 -20.37 -4.61 -7.25
N LEU A 19 -19.06 -4.78 -7.09
CA LEU A 19 -18.37 -4.55 -5.82
C LEU A 19 -18.00 -3.08 -5.70
N PRO A 20 -18.25 -2.44 -4.54
CA PRO A 20 -17.86 -1.06 -4.33
C PRO A 20 -16.33 -0.95 -4.24
N HIS A 21 -15.78 0.12 -4.80
CA HIS A 21 -14.39 0.53 -4.61
C HIS A 21 -14.30 1.84 -3.82
N ASN A 22 -13.10 2.15 -3.33
CA ASN A 22 -12.88 3.41 -2.61
C ASN A 22 -12.95 4.61 -3.58
N PRO A 23 -13.81 5.63 -3.36
CA PRO A 23 -13.97 6.78 -4.25
C PRO A 23 -12.68 7.56 -4.54
N LEU A 24 -11.66 7.46 -3.68
CA LEU A 24 -10.35 8.07 -3.95
C LEU A 24 -9.69 7.54 -5.23
N TYR A 25 -10.01 6.31 -5.66
CA TYR A 25 -9.53 5.81 -6.95
C TYR A 25 -10.07 6.65 -8.12
N ASP A 26 -11.30 7.16 -8.02
CA ASP A 26 -11.90 8.02 -9.05
C ASP A 26 -11.26 9.41 -9.09
N LEU A 27 -10.64 9.84 -7.99
CA LEU A 27 -9.85 11.06 -7.90
C LEU A 27 -8.39 10.88 -8.39
N GLY A 28 -8.02 9.68 -8.84
CA GLY A 28 -6.69 9.38 -9.40
C GLY A 28 -5.70 8.77 -8.43
N TYR A 29 -6.11 8.41 -7.21
CA TYR A 29 -5.24 7.70 -6.27
C TYR A 29 -5.00 6.28 -6.76
N SER A 30 -3.73 5.87 -6.90
CA SER A 30 -3.37 4.55 -7.41
C SER A 30 -3.07 3.52 -6.33
N SER A 31 -2.70 3.97 -5.13
CA SER A 31 -2.43 3.15 -3.95
C SER A 31 -2.74 3.94 -2.69
N ILE A 32 -3.63 3.43 -1.83
CA ILE A 32 -4.15 4.15 -0.67
C ILE A 32 -3.60 3.50 0.62
N GLY A 33 -3.12 4.32 1.55
CA GLY A 33 -2.71 3.92 2.90
C GLY A 33 -3.24 4.92 3.93
N CYS A 34 -2.46 5.23 4.97
CA CYS A 34 -2.81 6.28 5.93
C CYS A 34 -2.85 7.66 5.24
N ALA A 35 -3.77 8.52 5.69
CA ALA A 35 -3.97 9.86 5.15
C ALA A 35 -2.67 10.71 5.03
N PRO A 36 -1.79 10.80 6.06
CA PRO A 36 -0.58 11.63 5.95
C PRO A 36 0.48 11.05 5.00
N CYS A 37 0.35 9.78 4.61
CA CYS A 37 1.39 9.05 3.88
C CYS A 37 0.95 8.67 2.46
N THR A 38 -0.14 9.27 1.96
CA THR A 38 -0.75 8.94 0.67
C THR A 38 -1.00 10.22 -0.14
N ARG A 39 -0.49 10.27 -1.38
CA ARG A 39 -0.73 11.35 -2.35
C ARG A 39 -1.14 10.81 -3.72
N LEU A 40 -1.58 11.70 -4.60
CA LEU A 40 -1.66 11.42 -6.04
C LEU A 40 -0.28 11.15 -6.62
N ARG A 41 -0.24 10.22 -7.57
CA ARG A 41 0.94 9.98 -8.41
C ARG A 41 1.05 11.05 -9.50
N PHE A 42 2.27 11.40 -9.88
CA PHE A 42 2.54 12.12 -11.11
C PHE A 42 2.47 11.17 -12.32
N ALA A 43 2.28 11.74 -13.50
CA ALA A 43 2.30 10.99 -14.75
C ALA A 43 3.64 10.22 -14.89
N GLY A 44 3.56 8.95 -15.30
CA GLY A 44 4.74 8.10 -15.48
C GLY A 44 5.33 7.47 -14.21
N GLU A 45 4.90 7.83 -13.00
CA GLU A 45 5.45 7.23 -11.78
C GLU A 45 5.08 5.72 -11.65
N PRO A 46 5.65 4.95 -10.73
CA PRO A 46 5.14 3.63 -10.35
C PRO A 46 3.80 3.69 -9.60
N GLU A 47 2.98 2.63 -9.67
CA GLU A 47 1.64 2.60 -9.04
C GLU A 47 1.64 2.98 -7.55
N ARG A 48 2.65 2.55 -6.80
CA ARG A 48 2.77 2.81 -5.35
C ARG A 48 3.57 4.08 -5.01
N ALA A 49 3.95 4.90 -5.99
CA ALA A 49 4.76 6.10 -5.76
C ALA A 49 4.08 7.16 -4.89
N GLY A 50 2.76 7.15 -4.82
CA GLY A 50 1.99 8.01 -3.92
C GLY A 50 2.09 7.63 -2.44
N ARG A 51 2.67 6.48 -2.11
CA ARG A 51 2.90 6.05 -0.71
C ARG A 51 4.19 6.67 -0.18
N TRP A 52 4.21 6.99 1.11
CA TRP A 52 5.37 7.60 1.79
C TRP A 52 5.75 8.97 1.22
N ALA A 53 4.75 9.73 0.77
CA ALA A 53 4.96 11.09 0.29
C ALA A 53 5.60 11.96 1.38
N GLY A 54 6.79 12.50 1.11
CA GLY A 54 7.47 13.40 2.04
C GLY A 54 8.02 12.74 3.31
N ILE A 55 7.98 11.41 3.41
CA ILE A 55 8.56 10.65 4.52
C ILE A 55 9.46 9.54 3.99
N ALA A 56 10.45 9.15 4.78
CA ALA A 56 11.25 7.96 4.44
C ALA A 56 10.30 6.75 4.26
N LYS A 57 10.64 5.86 3.33
CA LYS A 57 9.91 4.60 3.15
C LYS A 57 10.00 3.83 4.47
N TRP A 58 8.91 3.81 5.21
CA TRP A 58 8.75 3.02 6.41
C TRP A 58 7.66 1.99 6.13
N GLU A 59 7.99 0.71 6.22
CA GLU A 59 6.94 -0.30 6.14
C GLU A 59 5.96 -0.05 7.28
N CYS A 60 4.68 0.09 6.94
CA CYS A 60 3.65 -0.12 7.93
C CYS A 60 3.81 -1.59 8.36
N GLY A 61 4.03 -1.88 9.64
CA GLY A 61 4.46 -3.18 10.20
C GLY A 61 3.59 -4.42 9.90
N ILE A 62 2.72 -4.34 8.90
CA ILE A 62 1.85 -5.35 8.31
C ILE A 62 2.63 -6.34 7.44
N HIS A 63 3.79 -5.94 6.87
CA HIS A 63 4.58 -6.79 5.97
C HIS A 63 6.05 -6.93 6.36
N VAL A 64 6.34 -6.92 7.66
CA VAL A 64 7.69 -7.24 8.16
C VAL A 64 8.03 -8.72 7.89
N GLY A 65 9.18 -8.95 7.26
CA GLY A 65 9.78 -10.30 7.22
C GLY A 65 10.14 -10.79 8.63
N GLU A 66 10.41 -12.09 8.79
CA GLU A 66 10.83 -12.71 10.06
C GLU A 66 11.88 -11.88 10.80
N THR A 67 12.85 -11.34 10.05
CA THR A 67 14.00 -10.56 10.53
C THR A 67 13.61 -9.30 11.30
N ALA A 68 12.48 -8.66 10.97
CA ALA A 68 12.04 -7.44 11.65
C ALA A 68 11.19 -7.72 12.91
N ARG A 69 10.86 -8.99 13.23
CA ARG A 69 10.20 -9.36 14.50
C ARG A 69 11.17 -9.55 15.68
N GLN A 70 12.48 -9.67 15.42
CA GLN A 70 13.48 -10.00 16.46
C GLN A 70 14.28 -8.79 16.97
N GLY A 71 13.93 -7.56 16.55
CA GLY A 71 14.67 -6.34 16.89
C GLY A 71 14.28 -5.65 18.21
N ASP A 72 13.18 -6.02 18.85
CA ASP A 72 12.64 -5.32 20.04
C ASP A 72 12.78 -6.12 21.35
N ALA A 73 13.77 -7.01 21.46
CA ALA A 73 14.20 -7.48 22.77
C ALA A 73 15.02 -6.37 23.43
N ALA A 74 14.37 -5.57 24.28
CA ALA A 74 14.99 -4.56 25.13
C ALA A 74 16.26 -5.12 25.82
N PRO A 75 17.32 -4.32 26.02
CA PRO A 75 18.52 -4.80 26.69
C PRO A 75 18.18 -5.21 28.12
N SER A 76 18.43 -6.48 28.47
CA SER A 76 18.42 -6.91 29.87
C SER A 76 19.61 -6.28 30.58
N ALA A 77 19.33 -5.48 31.60
CA ALA A 77 20.33 -4.94 32.51
C ALA A 77 21.09 -6.06 33.22
N SER A 78 22.43 -5.98 33.20
CA SER A 78 23.37 -6.37 34.28
C SER A 78 24.77 -5.91 33.92
#